data_AF-A0A2G8K4B4-F1
#
_entry.id   AF-A0A2G8K4B4-F1
#
_cell.length_a   1.000
_cell.length_b   1.000
_cell.length_c   1.000
_cell.angle_alpha   90.00
_cell.angle_beta   90.00
_cell.angle_gamma   90.00
#
_symmetry.space_group_name_H-M   'P 1'
#
loop_
_entity.id
_entity.type
_entity.pdbx_description
1 polymer ?
#
loop_
_entity_poly.entity_id
_entity_poly.type
_entity_poly.pdbx_seq_one_letter_code
_entity_poly.pdbx_strand_id
1 'polypeptide(L)'
;MCDIRNETRQCYCNEGYDGDGETCESLYTDCQAVNDAGHGDGVYTIMPTGWPESPFNVHCKMHGDDGWTVFQRRTNDDISFYQNWTTYKDGFGNSRNFWLGNEKLYYLTNQADYKLRLDITTSDGTSLYSEFTEFQIESEDTNYKMNKLGTRTSPSGNA
;
A
#
# COMPACT_ATOMS: atom_id res chain seq x y z
N MET A 1 -3.93 10.31 -24.17
CA MET A 1 -4.83 11.12 -25.00
C MET A 1 -4.32 12.56 -25.05
N CYS A 2 -4.49 13.28 -26.17
CA CYS A 2 -4.05 14.67 -26.28
C CYS A 2 -5.20 15.62 -26.63
N ASP A 3 -5.44 16.55 -25.71
CA ASP A 3 -6.25 17.76 -25.72
C ASP A 3 -5.68 18.96 -26.50
N ILE A 4 -6.49 19.86 -27.07
CA ILE A 4 -6.11 21.28 -27.19
C ILE A 4 -7.02 22.08 -26.27
N ARG A 5 -6.44 22.72 -25.24
CA ARG A 5 -7.15 23.64 -24.33
C ARG A 5 -6.42 24.99 -24.32
N ASN A 6 -7.14 26.08 -24.53
CA ASN A 6 -6.57 27.44 -24.60
C ASN A 6 -5.32 27.52 -25.51
N GLU A 7 -5.43 27.03 -26.74
CA GLU A 7 -4.34 27.02 -27.75
C GLU A 7 -3.09 26.21 -27.36
N THR A 8 -3.11 25.51 -26.22
CA THR A 8 -2.03 24.66 -25.75
C THR A 8 -2.42 23.19 -25.91
N ARG A 9 -1.58 22.40 -26.59
CA ARG A 9 -1.77 20.95 -26.68
C ARG A 9 -1.33 20.31 -25.37
N GLN A 10 -2.24 19.67 -24.65
CA GLN A 10 -1.96 18.94 -23.41
C GLN A 10 -2.22 17.46 -23.63
N CYS A 11 -1.21 16.63 -23.37
CA CYS A 11 -1.33 15.19 -23.40
C CYS A 11 -1.40 14.64 -21.97
N TYR A 12 -2.07 13.50 -21.82
CA TYR A 12 -2.26 12.81 -20.56
C TYR A 12 -2.28 11.32 -20.81
N CYS A 13 -1.77 10.56 -19.86
CA CYS A 13 -1.81 9.12 -19.92
C CYS A 13 -3.20 8.58 -19.60
N ASN A 14 -3.48 7.37 -20.08
CA ASN A 14 -4.70 6.66 -19.71
C ASN A 14 -4.61 6.22 -18.23
N GLU A 15 -5.75 5.86 -17.64
CA GLU A 15 -5.79 5.30 -16.29
C GLU A 15 -4.82 4.11 -16.14
N GLY A 16 -4.06 4.07 -15.05
CA GLY A 16 -3.02 3.07 -14.81
C GLY A 16 -1.67 3.36 -15.50
N TYR A 17 -1.51 4.52 -16.14
CA TYR A 17 -0.25 4.95 -16.75
C TYR A 17 0.14 6.35 -16.30
N ASP A 18 1.44 6.62 -16.23
CA ASP A 18 2.01 7.93 -15.89
C ASP A 18 3.06 8.38 -16.91
N GLY A 19 3.27 9.69 -17.02
CA GLY A 19 4.20 10.31 -17.97
C GLY A 19 3.69 11.62 -18.56
N ASP A 20 4.36 12.10 -19.63
CA ASP A 20 4.05 13.38 -20.27
C ASP A 20 2.85 13.31 -21.25
N GLY A 21 2.21 12.15 -21.35
CA GLY A 21 1.08 11.90 -22.23
C GLY A 21 1.46 11.59 -23.68
N GLU A 22 2.75 11.76 -24.05
CA GLU A 22 3.32 11.20 -25.28
C GLU A 22 4.04 9.88 -24.98
N THR A 23 4.76 9.84 -23.87
CA THR A 23 5.31 8.65 -23.22
C THR A 23 4.49 8.34 -21.98
N CYS A 24 3.98 7.12 -21.92
CA CYS A 24 3.14 6.65 -20.83
C CYS A 24 3.64 5.28 -20.39
N GLU A 25 4.12 5.20 -19.16
CA GLU A 25 4.59 3.97 -18.53
C GLU A 25 3.52 3.44 -17.58
N SER A 26 3.35 2.12 -17.51
CA SER A 26 2.37 1.53 -16.59
C SER A 26 2.78 1.82 -15.16
N LEU A 27 1.84 2.30 -14.35
CA LEU A 27 2.04 2.42 -12.92
C LEU A 27 2.04 1.05 -12.27
N TYR A 28 2.86 0.89 -11.23
CA TYR A 28 2.86 -0.30 -10.40
C TYR A 28 1.53 -0.38 -9.64
N THR A 29 0.94 -1.57 -9.57
CA THR A 29 -0.30 -1.81 -8.83
C THR A 29 -0.08 -1.91 -7.32
N ASP A 30 1.14 -2.30 -6.93
CA ASP A 30 1.60 -2.46 -5.55
C ASP A 30 3.14 -2.64 -5.52
N CYS A 31 3.69 -2.92 -4.34
CA CYS A 31 5.12 -3.16 -4.16
C CYS A 31 5.61 -4.51 -4.72
N GLN A 32 4.72 -5.47 -5.00
CA GLN A 32 5.11 -6.72 -5.67
C GLN A 32 5.49 -6.43 -7.13
N ALA A 33 4.67 -5.64 -7.84
CA ALA A 33 4.98 -5.20 -9.20
C ALA A 33 6.29 -4.39 -9.26
N VAL A 34 6.57 -3.59 -8.22
CA VAL A 34 7.86 -2.87 -8.07
C VAL A 34 9.02 -3.86 -7.91
N ASN A 35 8.87 -4.90 -7.07
CA ASN A 35 9.89 -5.93 -6.87
C ASN A 35 10.17 -6.72 -8.14
N ASP A 36 9.12 -7.13 -8.85
CA ASP A 36 9.21 -7.89 -10.10
C ASP A 36 9.92 -7.10 -11.21
N ALA A 37 9.82 -5.76 -11.18
CA ALA A 37 10.59 -4.86 -12.04
C ALA A 37 12.06 -4.68 -11.62
N GLY A 38 12.50 -5.33 -10.55
CA GLY A 38 13.90 -5.36 -10.09
C GLY A 38 14.29 -4.17 -9.20
N HIS A 39 13.32 -3.44 -8.65
CA HIS A 39 13.58 -2.32 -7.75
C HIS A 39 13.70 -2.76 -6.28
N GLY A 40 14.50 -2.02 -5.49
CA GLY A 40 14.72 -2.31 -4.07
C GLY A 40 13.78 -1.53 -3.12
N ASP A 41 14.06 -1.61 -1.82
CA ASP A 41 13.38 -0.83 -0.77
C ASP A 41 13.27 0.66 -1.11
N GLY A 42 12.11 1.27 -0.89
CA GLY A 42 11.92 2.68 -1.21
C GLY A 42 10.50 3.19 -1.05
N VAL A 43 10.28 4.42 -1.48
CA VAL A 43 8.95 5.00 -1.64
C VAL A 43 8.64 5.01 -3.13
N TYR A 44 7.53 4.39 -3.51
CA TYR A 44 7.09 4.29 -4.91
C TYR A 44 5.66 4.78 -5.04
N THR A 45 5.36 5.36 -6.19
CA THR A 45 3.99 5.72 -6.58
C THR A 45 3.32 4.49 -7.17
N ILE A 46 2.15 4.12 -6.62
CA ILE A 46 1.35 2.99 -7.08
C ILE A 46 -0.07 3.43 -7.44
N MET A 47 -0.72 2.64 -8.29
CA MET A 47 -2.13 2.79 -8.64
C MET A 47 -2.80 1.41 -8.59
N PRO A 48 -3.41 1.04 -7.44
CA PRO A 48 -4.17 -0.20 -7.34
C PRO A 48 -5.30 -0.26 -8.37
N THR A 49 -5.61 -1.45 -8.84
CA THR A 49 -6.65 -1.69 -9.83
C THR A 49 -8.00 -1.21 -9.30
N GLY A 50 -8.68 -0.36 -10.08
CA GLY A 50 -9.98 0.19 -9.72
C GLY A 50 -9.95 1.35 -8.72
N TRP A 51 -8.77 1.78 -8.25
CA TRP A 51 -8.64 2.96 -7.39
C TRP A 51 -9.14 4.22 -8.13
N PRO A 52 -10.18 4.92 -7.63
CA PRO A 52 -10.86 5.98 -8.38
C PRO A 52 -10.17 7.34 -8.30
N GLU A 53 -9.14 7.50 -7.47
CA GLU A 53 -8.43 8.77 -7.31
C GLU A 53 -7.03 8.72 -7.94
N SER A 54 -6.25 9.78 -7.73
CA SER A 54 -4.87 9.84 -8.22
C SER A 54 -3.98 8.77 -7.57
N PRO A 55 -2.93 8.31 -8.28
CA PRO A 55 -1.91 7.43 -7.73
C PRO A 55 -1.33 7.97 -6.42
N PHE A 56 -0.89 7.09 -5.54
CA PHE A 56 -0.39 7.48 -4.22
C PHE A 56 0.91 6.78 -3.86
N ASN A 57 1.67 7.40 -2.95
CA ASN A 57 2.95 6.87 -2.51
C ASN A 57 2.79 5.82 -1.42
N VAL A 58 3.55 4.74 -1.53
CA VAL A 58 3.67 3.69 -0.52
C VAL A 58 5.12 3.43 -0.18
N HIS A 59 5.36 2.96 1.04
CA HIS A 59 6.65 2.39 1.41
C HIS A 59 6.69 0.92 0.97
N CYS A 60 7.66 0.58 0.13
CA CYS A 60 7.93 -0.79 -0.30
C CYS A 60 9.12 -1.38 0.46
N LYS A 61 8.95 -2.64 0.88
CA LYS A 61 9.98 -3.45 1.53
C LYS A 61 10.15 -4.75 0.77
N MET A 62 11.32 -4.97 0.19
CA MET A 62 11.60 -6.14 -0.63
C MET A 62 12.29 -7.21 0.22
N HIS A 63 11.84 -8.44 0.10
CA HIS A 63 12.45 -9.59 0.78
C HIS A 63 12.45 -10.81 -0.13
N GLY A 64 13.58 -11.04 -0.81
CA GLY A 64 13.67 -12.08 -1.83
C GLY A 64 12.70 -11.78 -2.96
N ASP A 65 11.79 -12.71 -3.22
CA ASP A 65 10.78 -12.58 -4.27
C ASP A 65 9.52 -11.83 -3.82
N ASP A 66 9.43 -11.44 -2.54
CA ASP A 66 8.27 -10.73 -1.99
C ASP A 66 8.45 -9.20 -1.95
N GLY A 67 7.50 -8.47 -2.53
CA GLY A 67 7.39 -7.01 -2.42
C GLY A 67 6.28 -6.57 -1.47
N TRP A 68 6.65 -6.12 -0.27
CA TRP A 68 5.70 -5.76 0.79
C TRP A 68 5.28 -4.29 0.73
N THR A 69 3.98 -4.06 0.53
CA THR A 69 3.35 -2.74 0.67
C THR A 69 3.06 -2.44 2.13
N VAL A 70 3.78 -1.49 2.73
CA VAL A 70 3.58 -1.12 4.14
C VAL A 70 2.37 -0.21 4.27
N PHE A 71 1.31 -0.68 4.93
CA PHE A 71 0.09 0.12 5.17
C PHE A 71 0.02 0.73 6.58
N GLN A 72 0.82 0.24 7.52
CA GLN A 72 0.93 0.79 8.87
C GLN A 72 2.39 0.75 9.31
N ARG A 73 2.83 1.79 10.02
CA ARG A 73 4.11 1.77 10.73
C ARG A 73 4.02 2.53 12.04
N ARG A 74 4.67 2.01 13.08
CA ARG A 74 4.91 2.66 14.37
C ARG A 74 6.40 2.54 14.73
N THR A 75 7.06 3.67 14.93
CA THR A 75 8.47 3.75 15.35
C THR A 75 8.66 4.58 16.61
N ASN A 76 7.73 5.49 16.90
CA ASN A 76 7.65 6.25 18.14
C ASN A 76 6.21 6.73 18.37
N ASP A 77 6.01 7.63 19.34
CA ASP A 77 4.70 8.13 19.76
C ASP A 77 4.40 9.56 19.27
N ASP A 78 5.13 10.06 18.26
CA ASP A 78 5.00 11.45 17.78
C ASP A 78 3.67 11.72 17.03
N ILE A 79 2.96 10.67 16.61
CA ILE A 79 1.66 10.77 15.93
C ILE A 79 0.60 10.03 16.73
N SER A 80 -0.49 10.70 17.06
CA SER A 80 -1.65 10.06 17.69
C SER A 80 -2.35 9.12 16.72
N PHE A 81 -2.57 7.88 17.16
CA PHE A 81 -3.43 6.90 16.49
C PHE A 81 -4.84 6.87 17.08
N TYR A 82 -5.14 7.70 18.08
CA TYR A 82 -6.51 7.94 18.52
C TYR A 82 -7.15 8.95 17.59
N GLN A 83 -7.71 8.45 16.48
CA GLN A 83 -8.25 9.24 15.37
C GLN A 83 -9.71 8.88 15.09
N ASN A 84 -10.41 9.78 14.40
CA ASN A 84 -11.80 9.55 13.99
C ASN A 84 -11.91 8.66 12.74
N TRP A 85 -13.14 8.28 12.38
CA TRP A 85 -13.45 7.42 11.24
C TRP A 85 -12.87 7.93 9.92
N THR A 86 -13.16 9.19 9.58
CA THR A 86 -12.70 9.82 8.33
C THR A 86 -11.18 9.81 8.24
N THR A 87 -10.48 10.10 9.33
CA THR A 87 -9.02 10.06 9.37
C THR A 87 -8.47 8.64 9.13
N TYR A 88 -9.13 7.59 9.63
CA TYR A 88 -8.74 6.20 9.35
C TYR A 88 -9.09 5.76 7.93
N LYS A 89 -10.21 6.24 7.36
CA LYS A 89 -10.58 6.04 5.96
C LYS A 89 -9.53 6.62 5.02
N ASP A 90 -9.20 7.90 5.21
CA ASP A 90 -8.33 8.65 4.31
C ASP A 90 -6.84 8.32 4.53
N GLY A 91 -6.47 7.98 5.77
CA GLY A 91 -5.09 7.77 6.18
C GLY A 91 -4.47 9.01 6.83
N PHE A 92 -3.41 8.80 7.60
CA PHE A 92 -2.73 9.86 8.35
C PHE A 92 -1.30 9.49 8.70
N GLY A 93 -0.52 10.50 9.10
CA GLY A 93 0.82 10.33 9.65
C GLY A 93 1.93 10.90 8.78
N ASN A 94 3.11 10.32 8.88
CA ASN A 94 4.33 10.78 8.24
C ASN A 94 5.25 9.62 7.83
N SER A 95 6.47 9.94 7.37
CA SER A 95 7.48 8.98 6.92
C SER A 95 8.03 8.04 8.00
N ARG A 96 7.51 8.07 9.23
CA ARG A 96 7.91 7.22 10.36
C ARG A 96 6.74 6.57 11.08
N ASN A 97 5.60 7.24 11.17
CA ASN A 97 4.39 6.72 11.80
C ASN A 97 3.19 7.06 10.93
N PHE A 98 2.51 6.06 10.39
CA PHE A 98 1.38 6.30 9.51
C PHE A 98 0.39 5.13 9.49
N TRP A 99 -0.81 5.47 9.04
CA TRP A 99 -1.85 4.58 8.56
C TRP A 99 -2.19 4.98 7.12
N LEU A 100 -2.11 4.05 6.17
CA LEU A 100 -2.27 4.33 4.75
C LEU A 100 -3.66 4.86 4.38
N GLY A 101 -4.68 4.40 5.11
CA GLY A 101 -6.09 4.68 4.85
C GLY A 101 -6.84 3.38 4.53
N ASN A 102 -8.00 3.20 5.15
CA ASN A 102 -8.82 1.99 4.95
C ASN A 102 -9.34 1.90 3.51
N GLU A 103 -9.67 3.03 2.88
CA GLU A 103 -10.14 3.01 1.49
C GLU A 103 -9.04 2.49 0.55
N LYS A 104 -7.81 3.00 0.70
CA LYS A 104 -6.66 2.54 -0.09
C LYS A 104 -6.37 1.07 0.17
N LEU A 105 -6.47 0.63 1.42
CA LEU A 105 -6.26 -0.77 1.81
C LEU A 105 -7.34 -1.70 1.25
N TYR A 106 -8.58 -1.23 1.11
CA TYR A 106 -9.66 -1.98 0.47
C TYR A 106 -9.32 -2.26 -0.99
N TYR A 107 -8.99 -1.24 -1.79
CA TYR A 107 -8.62 -1.45 -3.20
C TYR A 107 -7.37 -2.30 -3.36
N LEU A 108 -6.36 -2.11 -2.51
CA LEU A 108 -5.17 -2.96 -2.48
C LEU A 108 -5.55 -4.43 -2.23
N THR A 109 -6.29 -4.74 -1.16
CA THR A 109 -6.54 -6.14 -0.79
C THR A 109 -7.64 -6.84 -1.61
N ASN A 110 -8.26 -6.13 -2.56
CA ASN A 110 -9.30 -6.67 -3.44
C ASN A 110 -8.88 -6.76 -4.92
N GLN A 111 -7.68 -6.30 -5.29
CA GLN A 111 -7.17 -6.43 -6.67
C GLN A 111 -6.52 -7.80 -6.97
N ALA A 112 -6.07 -8.51 -5.93
CA ALA A 112 -5.43 -9.83 -6.01
C ALA A 112 -5.51 -10.54 -4.63
N ASP A 113 -4.96 -11.74 -4.52
CA ASP A 113 -4.81 -12.42 -3.23
C ASP A 113 -3.56 -11.90 -2.50
N TYR A 114 -3.75 -11.36 -1.29
CA TYR A 114 -2.67 -10.83 -0.46
C TYR A 114 -2.47 -11.65 0.81
N LYS A 115 -1.22 -11.76 1.25
CA LYS A 115 -0.82 -12.19 2.58
C LYS A 115 -0.56 -10.99 3.48
N LEU A 116 -0.71 -11.15 4.79
CA LEU A 116 -0.39 -10.12 5.79
C LEU A 116 0.85 -10.50 6.57
N ARG A 117 1.74 -9.54 6.80
CA ARG A 117 2.89 -9.67 7.70
C ARG A 117 2.86 -8.59 8.77
N LEU A 118 3.13 -8.99 10.00
CA LEU A 118 3.29 -8.09 11.15
C LEU A 118 4.71 -8.23 11.66
N ASP A 119 5.53 -7.18 11.52
CA ASP A 119 6.86 -7.10 12.12
C ASP A 119 6.80 -6.25 13.39
N ILE A 120 7.29 -6.81 14.50
CA ILE A 120 7.32 -6.17 15.82
C ILE A 120 8.75 -6.21 16.34
N THR A 121 9.26 -5.07 16.81
CA THR A 121 10.49 -5.04 17.62
C THR A 121 10.10 -4.83 19.07
N THR A 122 10.45 -5.76 19.94
CA THR A 122 10.21 -5.69 21.38
C THR A 122 11.12 -4.66 22.04
N SER A 123 10.80 -4.27 23.28
CA SER A 123 11.56 -3.26 24.03
C SER A 123 13.01 -3.67 24.32
N ASP A 124 13.32 -4.97 24.31
CA ASP A 124 14.68 -5.50 24.44
C ASP A 124 15.45 -5.58 23.11
N GLY A 125 14.84 -5.14 22.00
CA GLY A 125 15.43 -5.12 20.67
C GLY A 125 15.21 -6.38 19.84
N THR A 126 14.47 -7.38 20.34
CA THR A 126 14.17 -8.60 19.59
C THR A 126 13.17 -8.32 18.47
N SER A 127 13.53 -8.66 17.23
CA SER A 127 12.64 -8.57 16.07
C SER A 127 11.87 -9.87 15.89
N LEU A 128 10.55 -9.77 15.92
CA LEU A 128 9.60 -10.86 15.72
C LEU A 128 8.74 -10.54 14.52
N TYR A 129 8.31 -11.57 13.80
CA TYR A 129 7.31 -11.40 12.76
C TYR A 129 6.22 -12.48 12.85
N SER A 130 5.08 -12.22 12.23
CA SER A 130 4.03 -13.21 12.01
C SER A 130 3.36 -12.94 10.68
N GLU A 131 3.18 -14.00 9.90
CA GLU A 131 2.57 -13.94 8.58
C GLU A 131 1.23 -14.68 8.59
N PHE A 132 0.30 -14.21 7.78
CA PHE A 132 -1.01 -14.82 7.56
C PHE A 132 -1.19 -15.03 6.07
N THR A 133 -1.65 -16.21 5.68
CA THR A 133 -1.72 -16.64 4.27
C THR A 133 -2.70 -15.85 3.43
N GLU A 134 -3.70 -15.21 4.05
CA GLU A 134 -4.70 -14.39 3.38
C GLU A 134 -4.99 -13.14 4.22
N PHE A 135 -5.28 -12.04 3.54
CA PHE A 135 -5.73 -10.80 4.16
C PHE A 135 -6.58 -9.99 3.19
N GLN A 136 -7.81 -9.71 3.60
CA GLN A 136 -8.73 -8.88 2.83
C GLN A 136 -9.67 -8.14 3.77
N ILE A 137 -9.91 -6.86 3.46
CA ILE A 137 -10.97 -6.08 4.09
C ILE A 137 -12.08 -5.78 3.07
N GLU A 138 -13.29 -5.59 3.56
CA GLU A 138 -14.43 -5.18 2.76
C GLU A 138 -14.49 -3.65 2.56
N SER A 139 -15.48 -3.17 1.81
CA SER A 139 -15.71 -1.75 1.53
C SER A 139 -16.22 -0.96 2.76
N GLU A 140 -16.31 0.36 2.61
CA GLU A 140 -16.87 1.24 3.65
C GLU A 140 -18.30 0.87 4.05
N ASP A 141 -19.14 0.43 3.11
CA ASP A 141 -20.54 0.04 3.36
C ASP A 141 -20.69 -1.09 4.40
N THR A 142 -19.62 -1.85 4.60
CA THR A 142 -19.54 -2.94 5.59
C THR A 142 -18.58 -2.61 6.74
N ASN A 143 -18.21 -1.34 6.87
CA ASN A 143 -17.30 -0.79 7.87
C ASN A 143 -15.87 -1.34 7.78
N TYR A 144 -15.36 -1.59 6.58
CA TYR A 144 -14.01 -2.13 6.36
C TYR A 144 -13.74 -3.43 7.14
N LYS A 145 -14.78 -4.26 7.30
CA LYS A 145 -14.68 -5.51 8.04
C LYS A 145 -13.60 -6.39 7.43
N MET A 146 -12.77 -7.00 8.27
CA MET A 146 -11.86 -8.04 7.82
C MET A 146 -12.66 -9.24 7.30
N ASN A 147 -12.59 -9.48 6.00
CA ASN A 147 -13.30 -10.56 5.31
C ASN A 147 -12.52 -11.86 5.42
N LYS A 148 -11.22 -11.79 5.10
CA LYS A 148 -10.31 -12.93 5.11
C LYS A 148 -9.14 -12.64 6.03
N LEU A 149 -8.83 -13.63 6.86
CA LEU A 149 -7.57 -13.75 7.57
C LEU A 149 -7.17 -15.21 7.54
N GLY A 150 -6.12 -15.50 6.79
CA GLY A 150 -5.64 -16.86 6.60
C GLY A 150 -5.04 -17.45 7.87
N THR A 151 -4.50 -18.67 7.76
CA THR A 151 -3.77 -19.29 8.85
C THR A 151 -2.48 -18.52 9.13
N ARG A 152 -2.17 -18.36 10.41
CA ARG A 152 -0.87 -17.82 10.83
C ARG A 152 0.21 -18.84 10.47
N THR A 153 1.17 -18.46 9.65
CA THR A 153 2.39 -19.23 9.46
C THR A 153 3.34 -18.95 10.62
N SER A 154 3.88 -20.01 11.23
CA SER A 154 4.85 -19.86 12.31
C SER A 154 6.08 -19.15 11.77
N PRO A 155 6.62 -18.13 12.46
CA PRO A 155 7.88 -17.53 12.04
C PRO A 155 8.99 -18.57 12.05
N SER A 156 9.83 -18.53 11.03
CA SER A 156 11.15 -19.15 11.03
C SER A 156 12.07 -18.28 11.90
N GLY A 157 11.86 -18.34 13.22
CA GLY A 157 12.62 -17.55 14.19
C GLY A 157 12.41 -18.10 15.59
N ASN A 158 13.49 -18.56 16.22
CA ASN A 158 13.46 -19.16 17.54
C ASN A 158 12.85 -18.19 18.55
N ALA A 159 11.75 -18.60 19.18
CA ALA A 159 11.32 -18.05 20.46
C ALA A 159 12.23 -18.56 21.59
#